data_AF-A0A844BSR0-F1
#
_entry.id   AF-A0A844BSR0-F1
#
_cell.length_a   1.000
_cell.length_b   1.000
_cell.length_c   1.000
_cell.angle_alpha   90.00
_cell.angle_beta   90.00
_cell.angle_gamma   90.00
#
_symmetry.space_group_name_H-M   'P 1'
#
loop_
_entity.id
_entity.type
_entity.pdbx_description
1 polymer ?
#
loop_
_entity_poly.entity_id
_entity_poly.type
_entity_poly.pdbx_seq_one_letter_code
_entity_poly.pdbx_strand_id
1 'polypeptide(L)'
;MSSLNTNTARVIDPVLSGIAQGYRHAQRVGHILFPAVDVMARGGRVIEFGRESFCNYKSRRAPGADAVCIQFGYEGKPFSLDQYSLDAPVPREHAEDAQTVPGIDLGKRAVNLVMDALTLTLEIEQAELALDPANYPEDNILALAGSTCWNSEAADPIMDIDEAKERVRTTCGVDPNRMVVSSAGFRALKNHPRITERFKYTTSESITAKMLAGLFELDELAVGKATYVDSDAPDAPFKEAWGNAAVLAYVPMQDAALEQPSFGYTYTLRGHPFVEPPRWEGGRRSWVYGVTYERKPVLTGIASGFLFQNIVDPA
;
A
#
# COMPACT_ATOMS: atom_id res chain seq x y z
N MET A 1 -5.32 -30.34 -3.47
CA MET A 1 -5.71 -29.69 -4.74
C MET A 1 -7.22 -29.68 -4.83
N SER A 2 -7.84 -28.55 -4.46
CA SER A 2 -9.30 -28.42 -4.49
C SER A 2 -9.73 -28.18 -5.94
N SER A 3 -10.58 -29.05 -6.49
CA SER A 3 -11.05 -28.93 -7.86
C SER A 3 -11.85 -27.63 -8.02
N LEU A 4 -11.39 -26.73 -8.88
CA LEU A 4 -12.18 -25.60 -9.35
C LEU A 4 -13.49 -26.13 -9.95
N ASN A 5 -14.61 -25.68 -9.40
CA ASN A 5 -15.95 -26.07 -9.82
C ASN A 5 -16.18 -25.59 -11.27
N THR A 6 -16.55 -26.50 -12.18
CA THR A 6 -16.61 -26.23 -13.63
C THR A 6 -17.67 -25.20 -14.03
N ASN A 7 -18.59 -24.84 -13.13
CA ASN A 7 -19.57 -23.77 -13.34
C ASN A 7 -18.98 -22.38 -13.08
N THR A 8 -18.05 -22.21 -12.15
CA THR A 8 -17.32 -20.96 -11.92
C THR A 8 -16.27 -20.73 -13.02
N ALA A 9 -15.74 -21.82 -13.58
CA ALA A 9 -14.79 -21.78 -14.70
C ALA A 9 -15.36 -21.23 -16.02
N ARG A 10 -16.68 -21.02 -16.14
CA ARG A 10 -17.30 -20.38 -17.32
C ARG A 10 -17.38 -18.85 -17.21
N VAL A 11 -17.15 -18.28 -16.02
CA VAL A 11 -17.31 -16.84 -15.75
C VAL A 11 -15.96 -16.11 -15.69
N ILE A 12 -14.85 -16.86 -15.58
CA ILE A 12 -13.51 -16.30 -15.34
C ILE A 12 -12.52 -16.89 -16.35
N ASP A 13 -11.68 -16.06 -16.94
CA ASP A 13 -10.50 -16.48 -17.70
C ASP A 13 -9.33 -16.70 -16.71
N PRO A 14 -8.91 -17.94 -16.42
CA PRO A 14 -7.90 -18.21 -15.40
C PRO A 14 -6.49 -17.76 -15.81
N VAL A 15 -6.20 -17.67 -17.12
CA VAL A 15 -4.87 -17.28 -17.61
C VAL A 15 -4.72 -15.77 -17.48
N LEU A 16 -5.70 -15.01 -17.98
CA LEU A 16 -5.69 -13.55 -17.85
C LEU A 16 -5.86 -13.10 -16.40
N SER A 17 -6.64 -13.83 -15.60
CA SER A 17 -6.74 -13.57 -14.15
C SER A 17 -5.40 -13.77 -13.43
N GLY A 18 -4.64 -14.82 -13.76
CA GLY A 18 -3.30 -15.02 -13.20
C GLY A 18 -2.33 -13.87 -13.55
N ILE A 19 -2.49 -13.27 -14.73
CA ILE A 19 -1.69 -12.12 -15.17
C ILE A 19 -2.11 -10.86 -14.44
N ALA A 20 -3.42 -10.63 -14.28
CA ALA A 20 -3.93 -9.53 -13.49
C ALA A 20 -3.45 -9.61 -12.03
N GLN A 21 -3.49 -10.79 -11.42
CA GLN A 21 -3.02 -11.03 -10.04
C GLN A 21 -1.51 -10.86 -9.89
N GLY A 22 -0.73 -11.19 -10.92
CA GLY A 22 0.72 -10.99 -10.96
C GLY A 22 1.15 -9.56 -11.30
N TYR A 23 0.22 -8.67 -11.66
CA TYR A 23 0.53 -7.31 -12.08
C TYR A 23 1.13 -6.51 -10.91
N ARG A 24 2.33 -5.97 -11.13
CA ARG A 24 2.98 -5.03 -10.20
C ARG A 24 3.54 -3.85 -10.97
N HIS A 25 3.29 -2.65 -10.45
CA HIS A 25 3.84 -1.43 -11.00
C HIS A 25 4.90 -0.87 -10.04
N ALA A 26 6.11 -0.63 -10.55
CA ALA A 26 7.30 -0.33 -9.72
C ALA A 26 7.21 0.98 -8.92
N GLN A 27 6.33 1.91 -9.32
CA GLN A 27 6.13 3.19 -8.64
C GLN A 27 5.01 3.17 -7.59
N ARG A 28 4.28 2.06 -7.45
CA ARG A 28 3.21 1.89 -6.46
C ARG A 28 3.82 1.35 -5.19
N VAL A 29 3.65 2.04 -4.07
CA VAL A 29 4.27 1.70 -2.79
C VAL A 29 3.26 1.51 -1.67
N GLY A 30 1.97 1.79 -1.88
CA GLY A 30 0.97 1.66 -0.84
C GLY A 30 0.77 0.22 -0.36
N HIS A 31 1.06 -0.79 -1.20
CA HIS A 31 1.10 -2.20 -0.79
C HIS A 31 2.14 -2.54 0.28
N ILE A 32 3.15 -1.68 0.49
CA ILE A 32 4.18 -1.85 1.53
C ILE A 32 3.62 -1.48 2.92
N LEU A 33 2.70 -0.52 2.97
CA LEU A 33 1.98 -0.14 4.21
C LEU A 33 0.70 -0.96 4.42
N PHE A 34 0.03 -1.32 3.32
CA PHE A 34 -1.24 -2.04 3.32
C PHE A 34 -1.13 -3.33 2.49
N PRO A 35 -0.45 -4.37 3.00
CA PRO A 35 -0.37 -5.65 2.32
C PRO A 35 -1.78 -6.21 2.04
N ALA A 36 -1.93 -6.87 0.88
CA ALA A 36 -3.21 -7.45 0.47
C ALA A 36 -3.50 -8.72 1.27
N VAL A 37 -4.73 -8.85 1.75
CA VAL A 37 -5.22 -10.02 2.50
C VAL A 37 -6.55 -10.47 1.94
N ASP A 38 -6.65 -11.76 1.66
CA ASP A 38 -7.84 -12.37 1.08
C ASP A 38 -8.95 -12.50 2.13
N VAL A 39 -10.11 -11.90 1.85
CA VAL A 39 -11.34 -12.07 2.61
C VAL A 39 -12.34 -12.93 1.84
N MET A 40 -13.16 -13.71 2.55
CA MET A 40 -14.20 -14.56 1.93
C MET A 40 -15.52 -13.84 1.73
N ALA A 41 -15.76 -12.75 2.46
CA ALA A 41 -17.00 -12.01 2.46
C ALA A 41 -16.78 -10.56 2.01
N ARG A 42 -17.74 -10.04 1.23
CA ARG A 42 -17.75 -8.65 0.75
C ARG A 42 -18.05 -7.63 1.84
N GLY A 43 -18.56 -8.06 2.98
CA GLY A 43 -18.84 -7.21 4.11
C GLY A 43 -18.50 -7.94 5.39
N GLY A 44 -18.07 -7.16 6.38
CA GLY A 44 -17.67 -7.68 7.68
C GLY A 44 -17.30 -6.56 8.63
N ARG A 45 -16.64 -6.91 9.72
CA ARG A 45 -16.02 -5.96 10.63
C ARG A 45 -14.51 -6.09 10.52
N VAL A 46 -13.84 -4.95 10.50
CA VAL A 46 -12.37 -4.90 10.53
C VAL A 46 -11.95 -5.45 11.89
N ILE A 47 -10.96 -6.33 11.92
CA ILE A 47 -10.32 -6.70 13.18
C ILE A 47 -9.38 -5.55 13.51
N GLU A 48 -9.78 -4.74 14.50
CA GLU A 48 -8.96 -3.64 14.99
C GLU A 48 -8.07 -4.13 16.13
N PHE A 49 -6.79 -3.80 16.05
CA PHE A 49 -5.80 -4.12 17.06
C PHE A 49 -5.56 -2.87 17.90
N GLY A 50 -6.33 -2.76 18.98
CA GLY A 50 -6.08 -1.76 20.02
C GLY A 50 -4.84 -2.08 20.85
N ARG A 51 -4.50 -1.15 21.74
CA ARG A 51 -3.42 -1.26 22.74
C ARG A 51 -3.54 -2.50 23.64
N GLU A 52 -4.74 -3.07 23.74
CA GLU A 52 -5.06 -4.30 24.49
C GLU A 52 -4.36 -5.53 23.93
N SER A 53 -4.18 -5.63 22.60
CA SER A 53 -3.47 -6.75 21.95
C SER A 53 -1.98 -6.81 22.34
N PHE A 54 -1.45 -5.71 22.87
CA PHE A 54 -0.05 -5.55 23.29
C PHE A 54 0.10 -5.49 24.82
N CYS A 55 -0.98 -5.69 25.59
CA CYS A 55 -0.90 -5.73 27.04
C CYS A 55 -0.22 -7.02 27.52
N ASN A 56 0.71 -6.89 28.48
CA ASN A 56 1.28 -8.04 29.18
C ASN A 56 0.21 -8.69 30.06
N TYR A 57 -0.50 -9.67 29.50
CA TYR A 57 -1.36 -10.55 30.27
C TYR A 57 -0.46 -11.33 31.24
N LYS A 58 -0.48 -10.96 32.52
CA LYS A 58 0.22 -11.67 33.60
C LYS A 58 -0.31 -13.11 33.68
N SER A 59 0.22 -13.98 32.83
CA SER A 59 -0.24 -15.34 32.54
C SER A 59 0.14 -16.36 33.61
N ARG A 60 0.77 -15.91 34.70
CA ARG A 60 1.11 -16.76 35.83
C ARG A 60 -0.17 -17.20 36.53
N ARG A 61 -0.65 -18.37 36.11
CA ARG A 61 -1.81 -19.06 36.66
C ARG A 61 -1.48 -19.65 38.04
N ALA A 62 -2.35 -19.42 39.01
CA ALA A 62 -2.33 -20.14 40.28
C ALA A 62 -2.89 -21.57 40.08
N PRO A 63 -2.33 -22.62 40.72
CA PRO A 63 -2.86 -23.97 40.62
C PRO A 63 -4.35 -24.01 41.01
N GLY A 64 -5.24 -24.36 40.06
CA GLY A 64 -6.69 -24.46 40.28
C GLY A 64 -7.55 -23.31 39.73
N ALA A 65 -6.96 -22.19 39.29
CA ALA A 65 -7.71 -21.10 38.66
C ALA A 65 -7.99 -21.38 37.17
N ASP A 66 -9.01 -20.78 36.56
CA ASP A 66 -9.19 -20.88 35.11
C ASP A 66 -8.09 -20.14 34.34
N ALA A 67 -7.79 -20.59 33.12
CA ALA A 67 -6.83 -19.93 32.25
C ALA A 67 -7.42 -18.61 31.73
N VAL A 68 -6.59 -17.58 31.63
CA VAL A 68 -7.00 -16.31 30.99
C VAL A 68 -7.15 -16.58 29.49
N CYS A 69 -8.36 -16.41 28.97
CA CYS A 69 -8.63 -16.50 27.53
C CYS A 69 -8.29 -15.14 26.89
N ILE A 70 -7.37 -15.14 25.94
CA ILE A 70 -7.04 -13.95 25.16
C ILE A 70 -7.90 -14.00 23.89
N GLN A 71 -8.60 -12.91 23.59
CA GLN A 71 -9.39 -12.77 22.37
C GLN A 71 -8.61 -11.86 21.41
N PHE A 72 -8.46 -12.29 20.16
CA PHE A 72 -7.69 -11.57 19.14
C PHE A 72 -8.49 -10.38 18.61
N GLY A 73 -7.95 -9.17 18.80
CA GLY A 73 -8.60 -7.92 18.36
C GLY A 73 -9.99 -7.71 18.96
N TYR A 74 -10.59 -6.58 18.64
CA TYR A 74 -12.03 -6.38 18.83
C TYR A 74 -12.71 -6.17 17.48
N GLU A 75 -14.02 -6.44 17.43
CA GLU A 75 -14.83 -6.11 16.26
C GLU A 75 -14.83 -4.59 16.06
N GLY A 76 -14.00 -4.13 15.12
CA GLY A 76 -13.82 -2.74 14.79
C GLY A 76 -14.92 -2.22 13.84
N LYS A 77 -14.57 -1.19 13.07
CA LYS A 77 -15.50 -0.56 12.13
C LYS A 77 -16.02 -1.56 11.10
N PRO A 78 -17.30 -1.47 10.69
CA PRO A 78 -17.80 -2.26 9.58
C PRO A 78 -17.04 -1.89 8.29
N PHE A 79 -16.62 -2.89 7.52
CA PHE A 79 -16.14 -2.69 6.16
C PHE A 79 -17.11 -3.31 5.17
N SER A 80 -17.20 -2.67 4.01
CA SER A 80 -17.81 -3.21 2.79
C SER A 80 -16.79 -3.03 1.70
N LEU A 81 -16.45 -4.11 0.99
CA LEU A 81 -15.61 -4.05 -0.20
C LEU A 81 -16.32 -3.26 -1.28
N ASP A 82 -15.54 -2.43 -1.96
CA ASP A 82 -16.00 -1.65 -3.10
C ASP A 82 -15.57 -2.38 -4.39
N GLN A 83 -16.48 -2.45 -5.36
CA GLN A 83 -16.25 -3.13 -6.63
C GLN A 83 -15.72 -2.14 -7.65
N TYR A 84 -14.46 -2.31 -8.06
CA TYR A 84 -13.86 -1.55 -9.13
C TYR A 84 -13.79 -2.43 -10.37
N SER A 85 -14.51 -2.04 -11.43
CA SER A 85 -14.52 -2.79 -12.69
C SER A 85 -14.29 -1.86 -13.86
N LEU A 86 -13.43 -2.25 -14.78
CA LEU A 86 -13.13 -1.50 -15.99
C LEU A 86 -13.06 -2.45 -17.19
N ASP A 87 -13.58 -1.97 -18.32
CA ASP A 87 -13.63 -2.67 -19.59
C ASP A 87 -12.61 -2.07 -20.56
N ALA A 88 -11.69 -2.89 -21.06
CA ALA A 88 -10.78 -2.50 -22.14
C ALA A 88 -11.25 -3.07 -23.49
N PRO A 89 -11.74 -2.24 -24.42
CA PRO A 89 -12.07 -2.68 -25.77
C PRO A 89 -10.82 -2.81 -26.64
N VAL A 90 -10.70 -3.92 -27.34
CA VAL A 90 -9.68 -4.19 -28.37
C VAL A 90 -10.39 -4.27 -29.74
N PRO A 91 -10.28 -3.23 -30.57
CA PRO A 91 -10.82 -3.21 -31.93
C PRO A 91 -10.34 -4.39 -32.78
N ARG A 92 -11.22 -4.89 -33.66
CA ARG A 92 -10.89 -6.01 -34.56
C ARG A 92 -9.72 -5.72 -35.48
N GLU A 93 -9.53 -4.47 -35.90
CA GLU A 93 -8.45 -4.09 -36.80
C GLU A 93 -7.09 -4.39 -36.14
N HIS A 94 -6.96 -4.06 -34.85
CA HIS A 94 -5.79 -4.43 -34.06
C HIS A 94 -5.69 -5.96 -33.83
N ALA A 95 -6.81 -6.65 -33.67
CA ALA A 95 -6.83 -8.10 -33.52
C ALA A 95 -6.41 -8.85 -34.81
N GLU A 96 -6.81 -8.36 -35.97
CA GLU A 96 -6.42 -8.87 -37.30
C GLU A 96 -4.91 -8.61 -37.55
N ASP A 97 -4.41 -7.43 -37.19
CA ASP A 97 -2.97 -7.12 -37.24
C ASP A 97 -2.15 -8.02 -36.31
N ALA A 98 -2.66 -8.30 -35.10
CA ALA A 98 -1.98 -9.17 -34.14
C ALA A 98 -1.98 -10.66 -34.53
N GLN A 99 -2.93 -11.12 -35.35
CA GLN A 99 -2.87 -12.47 -35.96
C GLN A 99 -1.76 -12.57 -37.01
N THR A 100 -1.39 -11.45 -37.62
CA THR A 100 -0.34 -11.38 -38.65
C THR A 100 1.07 -11.29 -38.03
N VAL A 101 1.19 -10.83 -36.78
CA VAL A 101 2.46 -10.71 -36.04
C VAL A 101 2.50 -11.68 -34.85
N PRO A 102 3.21 -12.81 -34.95
CA PRO A 102 3.31 -13.77 -33.85
C PRO A 102 3.91 -13.14 -32.59
N GLY A 103 3.24 -13.34 -31.44
CA GLY A 103 3.76 -12.94 -30.11
C GLY A 103 3.05 -11.74 -29.46
N ILE A 104 2.09 -11.11 -30.13
CA ILE A 104 1.30 -10.02 -29.54
C ILE A 104 0.05 -10.58 -28.85
N ASP A 105 0.06 -10.63 -27.52
CA ASP A 105 -1.14 -10.93 -26.74
C ASP A 105 -1.87 -9.62 -26.39
N LEU A 106 -2.85 -9.27 -27.24
CA LEU A 106 -3.69 -8.09 -27.04
C LEU A 106 -4.52 -8.17 -25.77
N GLY A 107 -4.94 -9.38 -25.36
CA GLY A 107 -5.68 -9.59 -24.11
C GLY A 107 -4.82 -9.22 -22.91
N LYS A 108 -3.56 -9.67 -22.88
CA LYS A 108 -2.60 -9.27 -21.83
C LYS A 108 -2.39 -7.76 -21.77
N ARG A 109 -2.26 -7.09 -22.93
CA ARG A 109 -2.07 -5.62 -22.97
C ARG A 109 -3.31 -4.88 -22.48
N ALA A 110 -4.50 -5.33 -22.86
CA ALA A 110 -5.77 -4.78 -22.38
C ALA A 110 -5.91 -4.95 -20.86
N VAL A 111 -5.63 -6.15 -20.33
CA VAL A 111 -5.66 -6.42 -18.89
C VAL A 111 -4.64 -5.58 -18.13
N ASN A 112 -3.41 -5.46 -18.62
CA ASN A 112 -2.38 -4.64 -17.97
C ASN A 112 -2.75 -3.14 -17.96
N LEU A 113 -3.41 -2.65 -19.01
CA LEU A 113 -3.90 -1.27 -19.06
C LEU A 113 -4.97 -1.03 -17.98
N VAL A 114 -5.91 -1.96 -17.84
CA VAL A 114 -6.94 -1.87 -16.80
C VAL A 114 -6.32 -1.96 -15.40
N MET A 115 -5.40 -2.90 -15.20
CA MET A 115 -4.71 -3.06 -13.90
C MET A 115 -3.87 -1.85 -13.53
N ASP A 116 -3.25 -1.16 -14.49
CA ASP A 116 -2.54 0.10 -14.22
C ASP A 116 -3.47 1.16 -13.63
N ALA A 117 -4.65 1.34 -14.24
CA ALA A 117 -5.66 2.27 -13.74
C ALA A 117 -6.20 1.85 -12.36
N LEU A 118 -6.55 0.57 -12.17
CA LEU A 118 -7.08 0.07 -10.90
C LEU A 118 -6.07 0.15 -9.75
N THR A 119 -4.79 -0.12 -10.03
CA THR A 119 -3.72 -0.01 -9.03
C THR A 119 -3.33 1.44 -8.74
N LEU A 120 -3.49 2.34 -9.72
CA LEU A 120 -3.37 3.78 -9.48
C LEU A 120 -4.43 4.28 -8.49
N THR A 121 -5.70 3.91 -8.70
CA THR A 121 -6.78 4.28 -7.76
C THR A 121 -6.53 3.73 -6.36
N LEU A 122 -6.08 2.47 -6.26
CA LEU A 122 -5.70 1.87 -4.96
C LEU A 122 -4.58 2.65 -4.27
N GLU A 123 -3.55 3.06 -5.01
CA GLU A 123 -2.42 3.82 -4.47
C GLU A 123 -2.89 5.17 -3.90
N ILE A 124 -3.80 5.86 -4.60
CA ILE A 124 -4.35 7.14 -4.14
C ILE A 124 -5.13 6.95 -2.85
N GLU A 125 -6.02 5.96 -2.79
CA GLU A 125 -6.82 5.69 -1.58
C GLU A 125 -5.94 5.28 -0.39
N GLN A 126 -4.90 4.47 -0.63
CA GLN A 126 -3.94 4.10 0.41
C GLN A 126 -3.15 5.30 0.93
N ALA A 127 -2.74 6.20 0.02
CA ALA A 127 -2.06 7.44 0.40
C ALA A 127 -3.01 8.37 1.17
N GLU A 128 -4.23 8.58 0.72
CA GLU A 128 -5.23 9.41 1.41
C GLU A 128 -5.49 8.91 2.85
N LEU A 129 -5.65 7.59 3.03
CA LEU A 129 -5.81 7.00 4.35
C LEU A 129 -4.57 7.15 5.24
N ALA A 130 -3.38 6.93 4.68
CA ALA A 130 -2.13 6.99 5.44
C ALA A 130 -1.69 8.43 5.76
N LEU A 131 -2.09 9.41 4.96
CA LEU A 131 -1.71 10.81 5.13
C LEU A 131 -2.72 11.64 5.90
N ASP A 132 -3.89 11.09 6.21
CA ASP A 132 -4.93 11.77 6.99
C ASP A 132 -4.54 11.82 8.49
N PRO A 133 -4.23 13.01 9.04
CA PRO A 133 -3.85 13.16 10.43
C PRO A 133 -5.00 12.81 11.40
N ALA A 134 -6.25 12.87 10.95
CA ALA A 134 -7.40 12.56 11.81
C ALA A 134 -7.46 11.08 12.23
N ASN A 135 -6.74 10.20 11.51
CA ASN A 135 -6.63 8.80 11.89
C ASN A 135 -5.63 8.58 13.03
N TYR A 136 -4.60 9.42 13.16
CA TYR A 136 -3.50 9.20 14.09
C TYR A 136 -3.77 9.78 15.49
N PRO A 137 -3.25 9.15 16.55
CA PRO A 137 -3.13 9.80 17.85
C PRO A 137 -2.24 11.05 17.77
N GLU A 138 -2.51 12.07 18.59
CA GLU A 138 -1.74 13.33 18.61
C GLU A 138 -0.23 13.10 18.80
N ASP A 139 0.16 12.09 19.59
CA ASP A 139 1.56 11.75 19.86
C ASP A 139 2.29 11.06 18.69
N ASN A 140 1.55 10.61 17.66
CA ASN A 140 2.07 9.89 16.50
C ASN A 140 2.09 10.76 15.23
N ILE A 141 2.01 12.09 15.39
CA ILE A 141 2.04 13.05 14.28
C ILE A 141 3.15 14.07 14.55
N LEU A 142 3.97 14.35 13.53
CA LEU A 142 4.92 15.45 13.55
C LEU A 142 4.71 16.32 12.31
N ALA A 143 4.24 17.54 12.52
CA ALA A 143 4.17 18.55 11.47
C ALA A 143 5.44 19.40 11.49
N LEU A 144 6.25 19.29 10.45
CA LEU A 144 7.49 20.06 10.29
C LEU A 144 7.19 21.42 9.65
N ALA A 145 7.98 22.43 10.02
CA ALA A 145 7.88 23.78 9.49
C ALA A 145 9.22 24.52 9.55
N GLY A 146 9.49 25.35 8.53
CA GLY A 146 10.68 26.19 8.46
C GLY A 146 11.99 25.41 8.62
N SER A 147 12.77 25.74 9.66
CA SER A 147 14.10 25.13 9.88
C SER A 147 14.07 23.66 10.34
N THR A 148 12.89 23.11 10.61
CA THR A 148 12.71 21.69 10.97
C THR A 148 12.41 20.82 9.75
N CYS A 149 12.07 21.42 8.60
CA CYS A 149 11.86 20.67 7.37
C CYS A 149 13.17 20.04 6.88
N TRP A 150 13.09 18.84 6.31
CA TRP A 150 14.25 18.03 5.91
C TRP A 150 15.05 18.61 4.74
N ASN A 151 14.56 19.67 4.10
CA ASN A 151 15.32 20.44 3.12
C ASN A 151 16.19 21.55 3.76
N SER A 152 16.01 21.85 5.05
CA SER A 152 16.85 22.78 5.79
C SER A 152 18.13 22.09 6.27
N GLU A 153 19.27 22.79 6.19
CA GLU A 153 20.54 22.27 6.70
C GLU A 153 20.56 22.14 8.24
N ALA A 154 19.70 22.89 8.93
CA ALA A 154 19.59 22.89 10.38
C ALA A 154 18.84 21.66 10.91
N ALA A 155 17.97 21.06 10.09
CA ALA A 155 17.14 19.93 10.48
C ALA A 155 17.98 18.69 10.84
N ASP A 156 17.38 17.78 11.61
CA ASP A 156 17.97 16.48 11.88
C ASP A 156 16.98 15.35 11.55
N PRO A 157 16.88 14.96 10.26
CA PRO A 157 15.97 13.91 9.87
C PRO A 157 16.30 12.55 10.50
N ILE A 158 17.54 12.32 10.95
CA ILE A 158 17.92 11.08 11.62
C ILE A 158 17.27 11.04 13.01
N MET A 159 17.41 12.13 13.76
CA MET A 159 16.81 12.28 15.08
C MET A 159 15.28 12.24 15.02
N ASP A 160 14.66 12.93 14.04
CA ASP A 160 13.20 12.92 13.86
C ASP A 160 12.66 11.49 13.66
N ILE A 161 13.36 10.67 12.87
CA ILE A 161 12.98 9.28 12.59
C ILE A 161 13.21 8.40 13.82
N ASP A 162 14.33 8.55 14.52
CA ASP A 162 14.60 7.78 15.74
C ASP A 162 13.59 8.09 16.86
N GLU A 163 13.22 9.37 17.04
CA GLU A 163 12.17 9.75 17.97
C GLU A 163 10.81 9.15 17.57
N ALA A 164 10.46 9.18 16.28
CA ALA A 164 9.23 8.54 15.80
C ALA A 164 9.23 7.02 16.01
N LYS A 165 10.37 6.34 15.82
CA LYS A 165 10.51 4.90 16.12
C LYS A 165 10.24 4.64 17.60
N GLU A 166 10.85 5.40 18.49
CA GLU A 166 10.65 5.27 19.94
C GLU A 166 9.21 5.59 20.38
N ARG A 167 8.54 6.54 19.71
CA ARG A 167 7.11 6.83 19.93
C ARG A 167 6.23 5.63 19.55
N VAL A 168 6.40 5.10 18.34
CA VAL A 168 5.66 3.91 17.89
C VAL A 168 5.91 2.72 18.80
N ARG A 169 7.17 2.49 19.18
CA ARG A 169 7.58 1.44 20.11
C ARG A 169 6.96 1.60 21.49
N THR A 170 6.89 2.81 22.03
CA THR A 170 6.27 3.07 23.33
C THR A 170 4.75 2.86 23.29
N THR A 171 4.12 3.20 22.17
CA THR A 171 2.66 3.10 22.00
C THR A 171 2.19 1.66 21.73
N CYS A 172 2.89 0.94 20.85
CA CYS A 172 2.49 -0.41 20.40
C CYS A 172 3.36 -1.55 20.94
N GLY A 173 4.53 -1.27 21.51
CA GLY A 173 5.46 -2.31 21.96
C GLY A 173 6.19 -3.03 20.83
N VAL A 174 6.06 -2.57 19.58
CA VAL A 174 6.76 -3.11 18.40
C VAL A 174 7.51 -1.99 17.68
N ASP A 175 8.70 -2.32 17.17
CA ASP A 175 9.50 -1.39 16.38
C ASP A 175 8.94 -1.31 14.95
N PRO A 176 8.77 -0.11 14.38
CA PRO A 176 8.34 0.02 13.00
C PRO A 176 9.46 -0.43 12.05
N ASN A 177 9.08 -1.03 10.93
CA ASN A 177 10.00 -1.68 10.01
C ASN A 177 9.91 -1.19 8.56
N ARG A 178 8.82 -0.50 8.20
CA ARG A 178 8.60 0.00 6.85
C ARG A 178 8.39 1.51 6.90
N MET A 179 8.96 2.22 5.93
CA MET A 179 8.73 3.64 5.75
C MET A 179 8.40 3.95 4.29
N VAL A 180 7.37 4.75 4.07
CA VAL A 180 7.07 5.35 2.77
C VAL A 180 7.36 6.84 2.85
N VAL A 181 8.18 7.34 1.93
CA VAL A 181 8.55 8.75 1.83
C VAL A 181 8.09 9.28 0.49
N SER A 182 7.55 10.50 0.45
CA SER A 182 7.26 11.16 -0.81
C SER A 182 8.53 11.39 -1.65
N SER A 183 8.34 11.60 -2.96
CA SER A 183 9.43 11.92 -3.88
C SER A 183 10.23 13.15 -3.42
N ALA A 184 9.53 14.21 -2.98
CA ALA A 184 10.14 15.43 -2.45
C ALA A 184 10.95 15.16 -1.17
N GLY A 185 10.37 14.41 -0.21
CA GLY A 185 11.05 14.01 1.01
C GLY A 185 12.32 13.22 0.77
N PHE A 186 12.25 12.24 -0.14
CA PHE A 186 13.41 11.42 -0.51
C PHE A 186 14.53 12.27 -1.13
N ARG A 187 14.17 13.24 -1.99
CA ARG A 187 15.14 14.19 -2.55
C ARG A 187 15.77 15.07 -1.46
N ALA A 188 15.00 15.51 -0.48
CA ALA A 188 15.51 16.29 0.65
C ALA A 188 16.51 15.46 1.48
N LEU A 189 16.12 14.25 1.89
CA LEU A 189 16.98 13.32 2.64
C LEU A 189 18.28 12.99 1.89
N LYS A 190 18.19 12.74 0.58
CA LYS A 190 19.36 12.43 -0.26
C LYS A 190 20.38 13.56 -0.31
N ASN A 191 19.95 14.82 -0.23
CA ASN A 191 20.84 15.97 -0.33
C ASN A 191 21.17 16.58 1.05
N HIS A 192 20.64 16.03 2.14
CA HIS A 192 20.83 16.57 3.47
C HIS A 192 22.29 16.42 3.93
N PRO A 193 22.93 17.45 4.49
CA PRO A 193 24.34 17.42 4.86
C PRO A 193 24.66 16.32 5.88
N ARG A 194 23.82 16.15 6.92
CA ARG A 194 24.02 15.11 7.95
C ARG A 194 23.98 13.68 7.39
N ILE A 195 23.14 13.42 6.38
CA ILE A 195 23.04 12.10 5.75
C ILE A 195 24.22 11.90 4.80
N THR A 196 24.56 12.93 4.01
CA THR A 196 25.71 12.89 3.10
C THR A 196 27.03 12.66 3.85
N GLU A 197 27.19 13.26 5.03
CA GLU A 197 28.36 13.07 5.88
C GLU A 197 28.51 11.62 6.36
N ARG A 198 27.41 10.95 6.73
CA ARG A 198 27.42 9.53 7.13
C ARG A 198 27.88 8.61 5.99
N PHE A 199 27.54 8.95 4.74
CA PHE A 199 27.87 8.14 3.57
C PHE A 199 29.17 8.55 2.84
N LYS A 200 29.81 9.64 3.27
CA LYS A 200 31.00 10.23 2.62
C LYS A 200 32.14 9.24 2.42
N TYR A 201 32.31 8.28 3.34
CA TYR A 201 33.41 7.32 3.33
C TYR A 201 33.03 5.94 2.80
N THR A 202 31.74 5.67 2.59
CA THR A 202 31.24 4.33 2.24
C THR A 202 31.08 4.10 0.75
N THR A 203 30.71 5.12 -0.05
CA THR A 203 30.58 4.95 -1.51
C THR A 203 30.61 6.31 -2.23
N SER A 204 31.20 6.36 -3.42
CA SER A 204 31.13 7.51 -4.34
C SER A 204 29.82 7.57 -5.14
N GLU A 205 28.90 6.64 -4.90
CA GLU A 205 27.60 6.56 -5.59
C GLU A 205 26.55 7.42 -4.90
N SER A 206 25.52 7.78 -5.66
CA SER A 206 24.42 8.57 -5.14
C SER A 206 23.58 7.77 -4.13
N ILE A 207 23.22 8.38 -2.99
CA ILE A 207 22.44 7.73 -1.93
C ILE A 207 21.14 7.13 -2.49
N THR A 208 20.89 5.86 -2.15
CA THR A 208 19.74 5.06 -2.58
C THR A 208 18.76 4.81 -1.42
N ALA A 209 17.53 4.44 -1.73
CA ALA A 209 16.52 4.09 -0.71
C ALA A 209 16.97 2.94 0.19
N LYS A 210 17.69 1.96 -0.35
CA LYS A 210 18.24 0.84 0.44
C LYS A 210 19.32 1.29 1.44
N MET A 211 20.14 2.27 1.05
CA MET A 211 21.13 2.85 1.96
C MET A 211 20.44 3.62 3.10
N LEU A 212 19.40 4.40 2.78
CA LEU A 212 18.60 5.08 3.81
C LEU A 212 17.87 4.10 4.74
N ALA A 213 17.29 3.01 4.20
CA ALA A 213 16.70 1.96 5.01
C ALA A 213 17.71 1.38 6.00
N GLY A 214 18.94 1.12 5.56
CA GLY A 214 20.02 0.66 6.44
C GLY A 214 20.45 1.70 7.49
N LEU A 215 20.43 2.99 7.16
CA LEU A 215 20.74 4.08 8.10
C LEU A 215 19.69 4.18 9.21
N PHE A 216 18.41 4.02 8.86
CA PHE A 216 17.29 4.12 9.79
C PHE A 216 16.94 2.80 10.47
N GLU A 217 17.70 1.73 10.19
CA GLU A 217 17.46 0.36 10.66
C GLU A 217 16.04 -0.13 10.32
N LEU A 218 15.61 0.12 9.09
CA LEU A 218 14.33 -0.31 8.53
C LEU A 218 14.52 -1.46 7.54
N ASP A 219 13.52 -2.31 7.43
CA ASP A 219 13.51 -3.43 6.49
C ASP A 219 13.24 -2.95 5.04
N GLU A 220 12.31 -2.01 4.87
CA GLU A 220 12.15 -1.26 3.61
C GLU A 220 11.96 0.21 3.84
N LEU A 221 12.58 0.99 2.95
CA LEU A 221 12.18 2.35 2.67
C LEU A 221 11.74 2.43 1.21
N ALA A 222 10.48 2.82 1.00
CA ALA A 222 9.87 2.97 -0.30
C ALA A 222 9.65 4.44 -0.63
N VAL A 223 9.76 4.77 -1.92
CA VAL A 223 9.59 6.15 -2.39
C VAL A 223 8.30 6.24 -3.20
N GLY A 224 7.34 7.00 -2.68
CA GLY A 224 6.08 7.31 -3.34
C GLY A 224 6.30 8.26 -4.53
N LYS A 225 6.48 7.68 -5.72
CA LYS A 225 6.68 8.42 -6.98
C LYS A 225 5.42 8.49 -7.85
N ALA A 226 4.33 7.90 -7.40
CA ALA A 226 3.07 7.89 -8.11
C ALA A 226 2.53 9.31 -8.29
N THR A 227 2.28 9.68 -9.55
CA THR A 227 1.58 10.91 -9.92
C THR A 227 0.30 10.60 -10.66
N TYR A 228 -0.67 11.51 -10.59
CA TYR A 228 -1.96 11.35 -11.26
C TYR A 228 -2.55 12.71 -11.66
N VAL A 229 -3.51 12.65 -12.57
CA VAL A 229 -4.37 13.77 -12.95
C VAL A 229 -5.79 13.32 -12.74
N ASP A 230 -6.62 14.19 -12.17
CA ASP A 230 -8.03 13.90 -11.97
C ASP A 230 -8.73 13.78 -13.33
N SER A 231 -9.58 12.75 -13.47
CA SER A 231 -10.34 12.52 -14.71
C SER A 231 -11.25 13.69 -15.08
N ASP A 232 -11.69 14.45 -14.08
CA ASP A 232 -12.58 15.60 -14.24
C ASP A 232 -11.84 16.88 -14.70
N ALA A 233 -10.50 16.89 -14.65
CA ALA A 233 -9.66 18.02 -15.04
C ALA A 233 -8.37 17.54 -15.72
N PRO A 234 -8.45 17.03 -16.96
CA PRO A 234 -7.29 16.46 -17.66
C PRO A 234 -6.18 17.48 -17.98
N ASP A 235 -6.50 18.78 -17.99
CA ASP A 235 -5.54 19.86 -18.22
C ASP A 235 -4.86 20.35 -16.92
N ALA A 236 -5.20 19.78 -15.76
CA ALA A 236 -4.60 20.14 -14.48
C ALA A 236 -3.15 19.62 -14.37
N PRO A 237 -2.29 20.31 -13.59
CA PRO A 237 -0.96 19.78 -13.31
C PRO A 237 -1.05 18.43 -12.58
N PHE A 238 -0.07 17.56 -12.84
CA PHE A 238 0.07 16.29 -12.14
C PHE A 238 0.17 16.52 -10.63
N LYS A 239 -0.64 15.77 -9.88
CA LYS A 239 -0.58 15.69 -8.42
C LYS A 239 0.26 14.49 -8.00
N GLU A 240 1.02 14.65 -6.91
CA GLU A 240 1.73 13.52 -6.28
C GLU A 240 0.77 12.81 -5.32
N ALA A 241 0.63 11.48 -5.45
CA ALA A 241 -0.27 10.70 -4.59
C ALA A 241 0.16 10.76 -3.10
N TRP A 242 1.46 10.75 -2.84
CA TRP A 242 2.02 10.80 -1.48
C TRP A 242 2.32 12.21 -0.96
N GLY A 243 2.01 13.25 -1.76
CA GLY A 243 2.16 14.66 -1.37
C GLY A 243 3.49 15.01 -0.71
N ASN A 244 3.41 15.80 0.36
CA ASN A 244 4.56 16.28 1.13
C ASN A 244 4.61 15.65 2.53
N ALA A 245 4.60 14.32 2.58
CA ALA A 245 4.57 13.58 3.83
C ALA A 245 5.42 12.29 3.79
N ALA A 246 5.73 11.78 4.97
CA ALA A 246 6.33 10.47 5.15
C ALA A 246 5.56 9.69 6.22
N VAL A 247 5.44 8.39 6.03
CA VAL A 247 4.75 7.49 6.95
C VAL A 247 5.71 6.39 7.36
N LEU A 248 5.91 6.26 8.67
CA LEU A 248 6.67 5.17 9.28
C LEU A 248 5.67 4.22 9.92
N ALA A 249 5.78 2.92 9.66
CA ALA A 249 4.79 1.96 10.12
C ALA A 249 5.40 0.59 10.42
N TYR A 250 4.71 -0.14 11.28
CA TYR A 250 4.92 -1.58 11.45
C TYR A 250 3.97 -2.37 10.55
N VAL A 251 4.55 -3.24 9.72
CA VAL A 251 3.83 -4.18 8.88
C VAL A 251 4.45 -5.57 9.01
N PRO A 252 3.68 -6.62 9.34
CA PRO A 252 4.24 -7.95 9.55
C PRO A 252 4.85 -8.53 8.26
N MET A 253 6.02 -9.16 8.40
CA MET A 253 6.76 -9.76 7.28
C MET A 253 6.26 -11.15 6.85
N GLN A 254 5.66 -11.92 7.77
CA GLN A 254 5.27 -13.31 7.54
C GLN A 254 3.76 -13.45 7.63
N ASP A 255 3.17 -14.11 6.64
CA ASP A 255 1.75 -14.41 6.52
C ASP A 255 0.88 -13.29 7.07
N ALA A 256 0.69 -12.25 6.25
CA ALA A 256 -0.26 -11.16 6.49
C ALA A 256 -1.66 -11.77 6.68
N ALA A 257 -1.92 -12.20 7.90
CA ALA A 257 -3.18 -12.75 8.34
C ALA A 257 -3.96 -11.61 8.96
N LEU A 258 -5.27 -11.61 8.74
CA LEU A 258 -6.21 -10.65 9.34
C LEU A 258 -6.07 -10.56 10.87
N GLU A 259 -5.49 -11.59 11.49
CA GLU A 259 -5.34 -11.79 12.93
C GLU A 259 -4.03 -11.23 13.50
N GLN A 260 -3.10 -10.76 12.65
CA GLN A 260 -1.86 -10.13 13.11
C GLN A 260 -2.01 -8.60 13.20
N PRO A 261 -1.44 -7.96 14.22
CA PRO A 261 -1.41 -6.52 14.30
C PRO A 261 -0.53 -5.93 13.20
N SER A 262 -1.12 -5.04 12.40
CA SER A 262 -0.46 -4.27 11.34
C SER A 262 -0.99 -2.85 11.34
N PHE A 263 -0.24 -1.92 10.76
CA PHE A 263 -0.70 -0.57 10.46
C PHE A 263 -2.02 -0.59 9.68
N GLY A 264 -2.06 -1.35 8.60
CA GLY A 264 -3.25 -1.56 7.80
C GLY A 264 -3.14 -2.78 6.91
N TYR A 265 -4.25 -3.07 6.24
CA TYR A 265 -4.37 -4.13 5.24
C TYR A 265 -5.21 -3.66 4.06
N THR A 266 -4.96 -4.23 2.90
CA THR A 266 -5.89 -4.14 1.76
C THR A 266 -6.72 -5.40 1.74
N TYR A 267 -7.98 -5.32 2.16
CA TYR A 267 -8.88 -6.46 2.08
C TYR A 267 -9.29 -6.65 0.63
N THR A 268 -8.99 -7.82 0.08
CA THR A 268 -9.30 -8.19 -1.30
C THR A 268 -10.20 -9.41 -1.27
N LEU A 269 -11.28 -9.43 -2.06
CA LEU A 269 -12.11 -10.62 -2.14
C LEU A 269 -11.29 -11.77 -2.73
N ARG A 270 -11.30 -12.94 -2.09
CA ARG A 270 -10.54 -14.10 -2.54
C ARG A 270 -10.82 -14.41 -4.02
N GLY A 271 -9.75 -14.47 -4.81
CA GLY A 271 -9.81 -14.73 -6.25
C GLY A 271 -9.88 -13.45 -7.12
N HIS A 272 -9.95 -12.27 -6.51
CA HIS A 272 -9.77 -11.00 -7.20
C HIS A 272 -8.30 -10.51 -7.16
N PRO A 273 -7.85 -9.71 -8.14
CA PRO A 273 -8.58 -9.35 -9.36
C PRO A 273 -8.84 -10.57 -10.24
N PHE A 274 -10.00 -10.61 -10.89
CA PHE A 274 -10.32 -11.61 -11.91
C PHE A 274 -10.66 -10.93 -13.23
N VAL A 275 -10.47 -11.68 -14.31
CA VAL A 275 -10.76 -11.24 -15.68
C VAL A 275 -11.91 -12.08 -16.23
N GLU A 276 -12.93 -11.43 -16.77
CA GLU A 276 -14.03 -12.08 -17.47
C GLU A 276 -13.57 -12.61 -18.84
N PRO A 277 -14.19 -13.69 -19.36
CA PRO A 277 -13.89 -14.16 -20.70
C PRO A 277 -14.15 -13.04 -21.73
N PRO A 278 -13.28 -12.89 -22.75
CA PRO A 278 -13.42 -11.81 -23.72
C PRO A 278 -14.76 -11.90 -24.45
N ARG A 279 -15.50 -10.79 -24.46
CA ARG A 279 -16.81 -10.69 -25.13
C ARG A 279 -16.71 -9.87 -26.40
N TRP A 280 -17.30 -10.36 -27.49
CA TRP A 280 -17.41 -9.56 -28.72
C TRP A 280 -18.56 -8.56 -28.60
N GLU A 281 -18.26 -7.27 -28.80
CA GLU A 281 -19.27 -6.21 -28.81
C GLU A 281 -19.45 -5.66 -30.23
N GLY A 282 -20.53 -6.09 -30.89
CA GLY A 282 -20.80 -5.75 -32.30
C GLY A 282 -20.94 -4.25 -32.57
N GLY A 283 -21.45 -3.47 -31.61
CA GLY A 283 -21.57 -2.01 -31.74
C GLY A 283 -20.23 -1.28 -31.78
N ARG A 284 -19.23 -1.78 -31.06
CA ARG A 284 -17.86 -1.24 -31.01
C ARG A 284 -16.89 -1.98 -31.93
N ARG A 285 -17.33 -3.07 -32.57
CA ARG A 285 -16.51 -4.00 -33.37
C ARG A 285 -15.21 -4.38 -32.64
N SER A 286 -15.32 -4.62 -31.34
CA SER A 286 -14.19 -4.81 -30.44
C SER A 286 -14.40 -6.03 -29.54
N TRP A 287 -13.31 -6.72 -29.21
CA TRP A 287 -13.24 -7.69 -28.11
C TRP A 287 -13.04 -6.93 -26.79
N VAL A 288 -13.96 -7.08 -25.86
CA VAL A 288 -13.90 -6.39 -24.56
C VAL A 288 -13.40 -7.34 -23.49
N TYR A 289 -12.38 -6.87 -22.75
CA TYR A 289 -11.80 -7.56 -21.60
C TYR A 289 -12.21 -6.79 -20.34
N GLY A 290 -13.13 -7.37 -19.56
CA GLY A 290 -13.56 -6.82 -18.28
C GLY A 290 -12.68 -7.35 -17.15
N VAL A 291 -12.15 -6.44 -16.33
CA VAL A 291 -11.41 -6.80 -15.12
C VAL A 291 -12.15 -6.24 -13.92
N THR A 292 -12.43 -7.10 -12.94
CA THR A 292 -13.09 -6.71 -11.69
C THR A 292 -12.14 -6.93 -10.51
N TYR A 293 -11.93 -5.86 -9.74
CA TYR A 293 -11.14 -5.86 -8.52
C TYR A 293 -11.99 -5.38 -7.34
N GLU A 294 -12.41 -6.32 -6.48
CA GLU A 294 -13.14 -6.02 -5.26
C GLU A 294 -12.17 -5.91 -4.10
N ARG A 295 -12.02 -4.70 -3.56
CA ARG A 295 -10.97 -4.41 -2.58
C ARG A 295 -11.25 -3.16 -1.76
N LYS A 296 -10.68 -3.10 -0.56
CA LYS A 296 -10.72 -1.92 0.29
C LYS A 296 -9.47 -1.80 1.18
N PRO A 297 -8.70 -0.72 1.10
CA PRO A 297 -7.68 -0.43 2.10
C PRO A 297 -8.35 -0.04 3.42
N VAL A 298 -7.89 -0.63 4.52
CA VAL A 298 -8.38 -0.36 5.87
C VAL A 298 -7.21 -0.22 6.84
N LEU A 299 -7.36 0.68 7.81
CA LEU A 299 -6.44 0.83 8.92
C LEU A 299 -6.86 -0.13 10.04
N THR A 300 -5.94 -0.98 10.49
CA THR A 300 -6.19 -1.99 11.52
C THR A 300 -5.52 -1.65 12.85
N GLY A 301 -4.42 -0.89 12.82
CA GLY A 301 -3.63 -0.60 14.01
C GLY A 301 -2.90 0.73 13.87
N ILE A 302 -3.64 1.84 13.87
CA ILE A 302 -3.09 3.18 13.60
C ILE A 302 -2.00 3.63 14.61
N ALA A 303 -2.05 3.08 15.82
CA ALA A 303 -1.04 3.29 16.84
C ALA A 303 0.37 2.80 16.42
N SER A 304 0.42 1.87 15.44
CA SER A 304 1.66 1.27 14.93
C SER A 304 2.26 2.03 13.75
N GLY A 305 1.71 3.21 13.45
CA GLY A 305 2.22 4.15 12.47
C GLY A 305 2.50 5.54 13.05
N PHE A 306 3.34 6.28 12.34
CA PHE A 306 3.71 7.65 12.61
C PHE A 306 3.68 8.47 11.32
N LEU A 307 3.07 9.65 11.38
CA LEU A 307 2.90 10.54 10.24
C LEU A 307 3.80 11.78 10.37
N PHE A 308 4.68 11.98 9.40
CA PHE A 308 5.41 13.22 9.20
C PHE A 308 4.70 14.07 8.14
N GLN A 309 4.30 15.28 8.51
CA GLN A 309 3.66 16.24 7.61
C GLN A 309 4.60 17.38 7.27
N ASN A 310 4.44 17.95 6.07
CA ASN A 310 5.19 19.13 5.61
C ASN A 310 6.72 18.94 5.69
N ILE A 311 7.19 17.74 5.35
CA ILE A 311 8.60 17.35 5.42
C ILE A 311 9.53 18.24 4.58
N VAL A 312 9.02 18.88 3.53
CA VAL A 312 9.77 19.85 2.72
C VAL A 312 9.06 21.20 2.79
N ASP A 313 9.80 22.27 3.06
CA ASP A 313 9.25 23.62 2.97
C ASP A 313 9.00 24.00 1.49
N PRO A 314 7.77 24.34 1.08
CA PRO A 314 7.51 24.89 -0.26
C PRO A 314 8.12 26.29 -0.34
N ALA A 315 9.36 26.37 -0.79
CA ALA A 315 10.08 27.62 -1.03
C ALA A 315 9.32 28.58 -1.96
#